data_AF-A0A061LWZ8-F1
#
_entry.id   AF-A0A061LWZ8-F1
#
_cell.length_a   1.000
_cell.length_b   1.000
_cell.length_c   1.000
_cell.angle_alpha   90.00
_cell.angle_beta   90.00
_cell.angle_gamma   90.00
#
_symmetry.space_group_name_H-M   'P 1'
#
loop_
_entity.id
_entity.type
_entity.pdbx_description
1 polymer ?
#
loop_
_entity_poly.entity_id
_entity_poly.type
_entity_poly.pdbx_seq_one_letter_code
_entity_poly.pdbx_strand_id
1 'polypeptide(L)'
;MTTLTLLLIVVAALVFGVAGFIAGHRVAASGAARRIAEAEMRAERERTLAVQQARLDAEAGARLLREELAAAETRVQGLEDRLRDAHLNAQQRSEIDREEQRVLQQLAPLRDSLGKLERTVATIEQQRASQHGELAEQLREAARAEEKLRGTAESLAAALRSNNTRGLWGETQLRRLIEAAGMVEHVDFEVQQHLPSENGAARPDVVVRLPGGKSIAIDAKVPFDAYLEAQHVDDESRRSALLNRHAKALRDHIVALSNRGYWTALADSPELVVAFVPSESLLSSALDTDPLLLEYAFERRVALASPVSLWAILKSVAHSWRQESLTTEARTLFDLSRQLHTRLGRTASHLDKLGRTLSRGVQDYNAYIGSLERQVLPTARKIGALNGEKIGTEPAQLEDAVRPLIAPELRPAGDSDADGEGAAPGAPATAERVSAEGRPATDGELARDETPAADGGPAANSAFWAEREPRQPAADDEGPGENA
;
A
#
# COMPACT_ATOMS: atom_id res chain seq x y z
N MET A 1 65.46 -163.44 -30.34
CA MET A 1 64.07 -163.54 -30.84
C MET A 1 63.70 -162.22 -31.52
N THR A 2 62.82 -162.26 -32.52
CA THR A 2 62.71 -161.21 -33.55
C THR A 2 61.74 -160.07 -33.21
N THR A 3 61.97 -158.93 -33.87
CA THR A 3 61.37 -157.61 -33.65
C THR A 3 59.85 -157.48 -33.89
N LEU A 4 59.19 -158.50 -34.45
CA LEU A 4 57.79 -158.42 -34.89
C LEU A 4 56.78 -158.44 -33.74
N THR A 5 57.04 -159.21 -32.68
CA THR A 5 56.09 -159.42 -31.57
C THR A 5 55.94 -158.22 -30.66
N LEU A 6 57.04 -157.46 -30.47
CA LEU A 6 57.08 -156.26 -29.63
C LEU A 6 56.21 -155.13 -30.20
N LEU A 7 56.15 -154.99 -31.52
CA LEU A 7 55.32 -153.99 -32.21
C LEU A 7 53.82 -154.21 -31.96
N LEU A 8 53.37 -155.47 -32.00
CA LEU A 8 51.95 -155.83 -31.97
C LEU A 8 51.32 -155.58 -30.59
N ILE A 9 52.09 -155.83 -29.51
CA ILE A 9 51.66 -155.52 -28.12
C ILE A 9 51.49 -154.01 -27.92
N VAL A 10 52.43 -153.20 -28.44
CA VAL A 10 52.36 -151.73 -28.36
C VAL A 10 51.12 -151.20 -29.10
N VAL A 11 50.83 -151.70 -30.30
CA VAL A 11 49.63 -151.32 -31.06
C VAL A 11 48.35 -151.72 -30.31
N ALA A 12 48.27 -152.92 -29.75
CA ALA A 12 47.09 -153.36 -28.99
C ALA A 12 46.85 -152.48 -27.74
N ALA A 13 47.90 -152.17 -26.97
CA ALA A 13 47.81 -151.29 -25.81
C ALA A 13 47.35 -149.87 -26.20
N LEU A 14 47.81 -149.36 -27.34
CA LEU A 14 47.38 -148.06 -27.88
C LEU A 14 45.90 -148.05 -28.24
N VAL A 15 45.40 -149.08 -28.93
CA VAL A 15 43.98 -149.19 -29.31
C VAL A 15 43.07 -149.30 -28.07
N PHE A 16 43.42 -150.14 -27.09
CA PHE A 16 42.63 -150.24 -25.86
C PHE A 16 42.68 -148.98 -24.99
N GLY A 17 43.85 -148.33 -24.89
CA GLY A 17 44.00 -147.05 -24.18
C GLY A 17 43.16 -145.94 -24.81
N VAL A 18 43.15 -145.84 -26.14
CA VAL A 18 42.33 -144.87 -26.89
C VAL A 18 40.83 -145.16 -26.72
N ALA A 19 40.40 -146.42 -26.80
CA ALA A 19 39.00 -146.79 -26.59
C ALA A 19 38.49 -146.43 -25.18
N GLY A 20 39.28 -146.73 -24.14
CA GLY A 20 38.96 -146.37 -22.76
C GLY A 20 38.92 -144.85 -22.53
N PHE A 21 39.87 -144.12 -23.11
CA PHE A 21 39.92 -142.65 -23.04
C PHE A 21 38.69 -142.00 -23.69
N ILE A 22 38.28 -142.46 -24.88
CA ILE A 22 37.10 -141.93 -25.59
C ILE A 22 35.81 -142.19 -24.79
N ALA A 23 35.65 -143.39 -24.22
CA ALA A 23 34.47 -143.73 -23.42
C ALA A 23 34.38 -142.90 -22.13
N GLY A 24 35.48 -142.79 -21.37
CA GLY A 24 35.56 -141.98 -20.16
C GLY A 24 35.28 -140.50 -20.43
N HIS A 25 35.82 -139.96 -21.52
CA HIS A 25 35.61 -138.55 -21.86
C HIS A 25 34.14 -138.24 -22.21
N ARG A 26 33.41 -139.17 -22.84
CA ARG A 26 31.99 -138.98 -23.20
C ARG A 26 31.04 -139.02 -22.00
N VAL A 27 31.31 -139.84 -20.98
CA VAL A 27 30.46 -139.89 -19.77
C VAL A 27 30.75 -138.69 -18.85
N ALA A 28 32.00 -138.26 -18.72
CA ALA A 28 32.34 -137.06 -17.94
C ALA A 28 31.74 -135.78 -18.53
N ALA A 29 31.70 -135.65 -19.87
CA ALA A 29 31.16 -134.48 -20.55
C ALA A 29 29.66 -134.24 -20.28
N SER A 30 28.84 -135.29 -20.18
CA SER A 30 27.39 -135.16 -19.99
C SER A 30 26.99 -134.74 -18.56
N GLY A 31 27.81 -135.10 -17.56
CA GLY A 31 27.62 -134.68 -16.17
C GLY A 31 27.98 -133.20 -15.92
N ALA A 32 29.02 -132.71 -16.59
CA ALA A 32 29.45 -131.31 -16.49
C ALA A 32 28.41 -130.35 -17.09
N ALA A 33 27.85 -130.68 -18.26
CA ALA A 33 26.92 -129.83 -19.00
C ALA A 33 25.67 -129.41 -18.19
N ARG A 34 25.10 -130.32 -17.38
CA ARG A 34 23.89 -130.02 -16.58
C ARG A 34 24.14 -129.01 -15.46
N ARG A 35 25.30 -129.08 -14.79
CA ARG A 35 25.66 -128.15 -13.70
C ARG A 35 25.96 -126.76 -14.23
N ILE A 36 26.54 -126.67 -15.42
CA ILE A 36 26.79 -125.40 -16.12
C ILE A 36 25.45 -124.75 -16.48
N ALA A 37 24.53 -125.47 -17.12
CA ALA A 37 23.20 -124.95 -17.48
C ALA A 37 22.38 -124.47 -16.26
N GLU A 38 22.41 -125.20 -15.12
CA GLU A 38 21.75 -124.73 -13.90
C GLU A 38 22.39 -123.47 -13.29
N ALA A 39 23.72 -123.33 -13.38
CA ALA A 39 24.43 -122.14 -12.91
C ALA A 39 24.16 -120.92 -13.82
N GLU A 40 24.12 -121.13 -15.14
CA GLU A 40 23.74 -120.12 -16.14
C GLU A 40 22.31 -119.61 -15.88
N MET A 41 21.33 -120.52 -15.73
CA MET A 41 19.94 -120.16 -15.43
C MET A 41 19.76 -119.41 -14.10
N ARG A 42 20.60 -119.66 -13.09
CA ARG A 42 20.59 -118.88 -11.82
C ARG A 42 21.19 -117.50 -12.02
N ALA A 43 22.34 -117.41 -12.69
CA ALA A 43 23.00 -116.15 -13.01
C ALA A 43 22.13 -115.24 -13.91
N GLU A 44 21.38 -115.80 -14.85
CA GLU A 44 20.42 -115.04 -15.67
C GLU A 44 19.24 -114.51 -14.84
N ARG A 45 18.70 -115.30 -13.91
CA ARG A 45 17.65 -114.84 -12.99
C ARG A 45 18.14 -113.74 -12.05
N GLU A 46 19.32 -113.88 -11.47
CA GLU A 46 19.92 -112.85 -10.63
C GLU A 46 20.20 -111.55 -11.43
N ARG A 47 20.72 -111.66 -12.66
CA ARG A 47 20.92 -110.50 -13.56
C ARG A 47 19.61 -109.82 -13.93
N THR A 48 18.57 -110.58 -14.29
CA THR A 48 17.27 -110.01 -14.65
C THR A 48 16.58 -109.33 -13.47
N LEU A 49 16.67 -109.90 -12.26
CA LEU A 49 16.18 -109.27 -11.03
C LEU A 49 16.97 -108.00 -10.69
N ALA A 50 18.30 -108.02 -10.80
CA ALA A 50 19.14 -106.84 -10.56
C ALA A 50 18.85 -105.70 -11.55
N VAL A 51 18.63 -106.02 -12.84
CA VAL A 51 18.22 -105.05 -13.87
C VAL A 51 16.81 -104.50 -13.60
N GLN A 52 15.88 -105.34 -13.12
CA GLN A 52 14.54 -104.88 -12.72
C GLN A 52 14.59 -103.95 -11.50
N GLN A 53 15.38 -104.28 -10.47
CA GLN A 53 15.57 -103.43 -9.29
C GLN A 53 16.22 -102.09 -9.67
N ALA A 54 17.35 -102.11 -10.38
CA ALA A 54 18.02 -100.89 -10.84
C ALA A 54 17.10 -100.00 -11.71
N ARG A 55 16.18 -100.61 -12.49
CA ARG A 55 15.17 -99.88 -13.25
C ARG A 55 14.11 -99.25 -12.34
N LEU A 56 13.61 -99.96 -11.33
CA LEU A 56 12.64 -99.41 -10.37
C LEU A 56 13.25 -98.27 -9.54
N ASP A 57 14.50 -98.41 -9.11
CA ASP A 57 15.22 -97.38 -8.37
C ASP A 57 15.48 -96.14 -9.24
N ALA A 58 15.85 -96.34 -10.52
CA ALA A 58 16.00 -95.23 -11.48
C ALA A 58 14.65 -94.55 -11.80
N GLU A 59 13.57 -95.32 -11.93
CA GLU A 59 12.22 -94.77 -12.13
C GLU A 59 11.72 -94.02 -10.88
N ALA A 60 12.05 -94.49 -9.66
CA ALA A 60 11.74 -93.80 -8.40
C ALA A 60 12.54 -92.51 -8.24
N GLY A 61 13.86 -92.54 -8.43
CA GLY A 61 14.72 -91.35 -8.40
C GLY A 61 14.32 -90.31 -9.45
N ALA A 62 13.95 -90.75 -10.65
CA ALA A 62 13.45 -89.86 -11.70
C ALA A 62 12.02 -89.32 -11.42
N ARG A 63 11.23 -89.93 -10.53
CA ARG A 63 9.96 -89.33 -10.05
C ARG A 63 10.26 -88.25 -9.02
N LEU A 64 11.07 -88.55 -8.01
CA LEU A 64 11.48 -87.59 -6.98
C LEU A 64 12.11 -86.33 -7.59
N LEU A 65 13.05 -86.47 -8.54
CA LEU A 65 13.66 -85.32 -9.23
C LEU A 65 12.65 -84.48 -10.01
N ARG A 66 11.60 -85.08 -10.59
CA ARG A 66 10.53 -84.32 -11.27
C ARG A 66 9.61 -83.61 -10.28
N GLU A 67 9.31 -84.23 -9.15
CA GLU A 67 8.53 -83.63 -8.06
C GLU A 67 9.29 -82.45 -7.43
N GLU A 68 10.58 -82.60 -7.16
CA GLU A 68 11.44 -81.51 -6.68
C GLU A 68 11.55 -80.36 -7.70
N LEU A 69 11.69 -80.67 -8.99
CA LEU A 69 11.79 -79.66 -10.05
C LEU A 69 10.47 -78.91 -10.23
N ALA A 70 9.31 -79.60 -10.23
CA ALA A 70 8.00 -78.95 -10.22
C ALA A 70 7.76 -78.12 -8.94
N ALA A 71 8.23 -78.59 -7.78
CA ALA A 71 8.20 -77.84 -6.53
C ALA A 71 9.14 -76.62 -6.54
N ALA A 72 10.24 -76.66 -7.31
CA ALA A 72 11.13 -75.53 -7.52
C ALA A 72 10.52 -74.51 -8.49
N GLU A 73 9.96 -74.95 -9.62
CA GLU A 73 9.29 -74.09 -10.61
C GLU A 73 8.12 -73.32 -9.98
N THR A 74 7.27 -73.99 -9.21
CA THR A 74 6.15 -73.34 -8.50
C THR A 74 6.62 -72.34 -7.43
N ARG A 75 7.76 -72.59 -6.76
CA ARG A 75 8.38 -71.62 -5.85
C ARG A 75 8.94 -70.41 -6.60
N VAL A 76 9.57 -70.61 -7.76
CA VAL A 76 10.11 -69.52 -8.59
C VAL A 76 8.96 -68.65 -9.13
N GLN A 77 7.92 -69.26 -9.71
CA GLN A 77 6.71 -68.55 -10.16
C GLN A 77 6.08 -67.75 -9.02
N GLY A 78 5.89 -68.37 -7.84
CA GLY A 78 5.34 -67.68 -6.67
C GLY A 78 6.24 -66.57 -6.10
N LEU A 79 7.55 -66.55 -6.39
CA LEU A 79 8.44 -65.44 -6.07
C LEU A 79 8.37 -64.34 -7.14
N GLU A 80 8.31 -64.70 -8.42
CA GLU A 80 8.12 -63.74 -9.51
C GLU A 80 6.82 -62.96 -9.36
N ASP A 81 5.69 -63.64 -9.09
CA ASP A 81 4.40 -62.98 -8.92
C ASP A 81 4.40 -62.05 -7.70
N ARG A 82 5.00 -62.46 -6.56
CA ARG A 82 5.19 -61.57 -5.40
C ARG A 82 6.07 -60.36 -5.71
N LEU A 83 7.10 -60.50 -6.54
CA LEU A 83 7.95 -59.38 -6.97
C LEU A 83 7.21 -58.44 -7.93
N ARG A 84 6.40 -58.97 -8.85
CA ARG A 84 5.53 -58.18 -9.73
C ARG A 84 4.50 -57.40 -8.91
N ASP A 85 3.82 -58.06 -7.98
CA ASP A 85 2.86 -57.43 -7.06
C ASP A 85 3.55 -56.36 -6.20
N ALA A 86 4.73 -56.64 -5.64
CA ALA A 86 5.49 -55.65 -4.87
C ALA A 86 5.89 -54.43 -5.71
N HIS A 87 6.32 -54.63 -6.96
CA HIS A 87 6.66 -53.54 -7.87
C HIS A 87 5.43 -52.71 -8.28
N LEU A 88 4.30 -53.35 -8.60
CA LEU A 88 3.04 -52.66 -8.94
C LEU A 88 2.53 -51.84 -7.74
N ASN A 89 2.53 -52.42 -6.54
CA ASN A 89 2.14 -51.71 -5.31
C ASN A 89 3.10 -50.54 -4.99
N ALA A 90 4.40 -50.69 -5.24
CA ALA A 90 5.38 -49.61 -5.06
C ALA A 90 5.22 -48.49 -6.09
N GLN A 91 4.90 -48.83 -7.35
CA GLN A 91 4.59 -47.86 -8.40
C GLN A 91 3.31 -47.08 -8.07
N GLN A 92 2.22 -47.76 -7.73
CA GLN A 92 0.96 -47.12 -7.33
C GLN A 92 1.14 -46.19 -6.13
N ARG A 93 1.88 -46.60 -5.09
CA ARG A 93 2.23 -45.72 -3.96
C ARG A 93 3.02 -44.50 -4.42
N SER A 94 4.06 -44.67 -5.24
CA SER A 94 4.83 -43.54 -5.76
C SER A 94 4.02 -42.63 -6.69
N GLU A 95 2.97 -43.11 -7.33
CA GLU A 95 2.06 -42.29 -8.14
C GLU A 95 1.12 -41.47 -7.23
N ILE A 96 0.50 -42.11 -6.24
CA ILE A 96 -0.32 -41.44 -5.21
C ILE A 96 0.51 -40.37 -4.47
N ASP A 97 1.72 -40.69 -4.01
CA ASP A 97 2.61 -39.73 -3.34
C ASP A 97 2.93 -38.51 -4.23
N ARG A 98 3.07 -38.70 -5.55
CA ARG A 98 3.31 -37.61 -6.51
C ARG A 98 2.04 -36.80 -6.80
N GLU A 99 0.88 -37.43 -6.82
CA GLU A 99 -0.40 -36.74 -6.97
C GLU A 99 -0.72 -35.91 -5.72
N GLU A 100 -0.54 -36.46 -4.51
CA GLU A 100 -0.66 -35.72 -3.26
C GLU A 100 0.31 -34.53 -3.21
N GLN A 101 1.59 -34.72 -3.57
CA GLN A 101 2.56 -33.63 -3.64
C GLN A 101 2.18 -32.54 -4.66
N ARG A 102 1.64 -32.92 -5.82
CA ARG A 102 1.14 -31.95 -6.82
C ARG A 102 -0.08 -31.18 -6.30
N VAL A 103 -1.02 -31.86 -5.66
CA VAL A 103 -2.19 -31.23 -5.03
C VAL A 103 -1.75 -30.26 -3.93
N LEU A 104 -0.80 -30.65 -3.07
CA LEU A 104 -0.25 -29.77 -2.04
C LEU A 104 0.48 -28.55 -2.63
N GLN A 105 1.21 -28.70 -3.74
CA GLN A 105 1.81 -27.57 -4.46
C GLN A 105 0.77 -26.65 -5.11
N GLN A 106 -0.33 -27.20 -5.65
CA GLN A 106 -1.44 -26.42 -6.20
C GLN A 106 -2.26 -25.69 -5.11
N LEU A 107 -2.30 -26.23 -3.89
CA LEU A 107 -2.97 -25.62 -2.73
C LEU A 107 -2.10 -24.64 -1.94
N ALA A 108 -0.77 -24.65 -2.10
CA ALA A 108 0.12 -23.71 -1.43
C ALA A 108 -0.21 -22.22 -1.71
N PRO A 109 -0.49 -21.79 -2.96
CA PRO A 109 -0.93 -20.42 -3.24
C PRO A 109 -2.24 -20.04 -2.56
N LEU A 110 -3.16 -21.00 -2.36
CA LEU A 110 -4.41 -20.78 -1.64
C LEU A 110 -4.15 -20.59 -0.15
N ARG A 111 -3.27 -21.38 0.46
CA ARG A 111 -2.87 -21.22 1.87
C ARG A 111 -2.21 -19.86 2.11
N ASP A 112 -1.33 -19.43 1.21
CA ASP A 112 -0.67 -18.13 1.32
C ASP A 112 -1.65 -16.96 1.07
N SER A 113 -2.65 -17.15 0.20
CA SER A 113 -3.71 -16.16 -0.03
C SER A 113 -4.64 -16.04 1.17
N LEU A 114 -5.03 -17.16 1.79
CA LEU A 114 -5.80 -17.17 3.04
C LEU A 114 -5.01 -16.52 4.18
N GLY A 115 -3.73 -16.89 4.36
CA GLY A 115 -2.89 -16.27 5.38
C GLY A 115 -2.61 -14.78 5.14
N LYS A 116 -2.66 -14.30 3.89
CA LYS A 116 -2.66 -12.85 3.58
C LYS A 116 -4.01 -12.22 3.95
N LEU A 117 -5.13 -12.86 3.59
CA LEU A 117 -6.47 -12.39 3.92
C LEU A 117 -6.68 -12.28 5.43
N GLU A 118 -6.29 -13.28 6.22
CA GLU A 118 -6.34 -13.24 7.69
C GLU A 118 -5.56 -12.05 8.27
N ARG A 119 -4.33 -11.80 7.80
CA ARG A 119 -3.52 -10.64 8.21
C ARG A 119 -4.16 -9.31 7.79
N THR A 120 -4.74 -9.24 6.60
CA THR A 120 -5.45 -8.05 6.13
C THR A 120 -6.72 -7.79 6.95
N VAL A 121 -7.52 -8.82 7.25
CA VAL A 121 -8.71 -8.73 8.10
C VAL A 121 -8.33 -8.33 9.52
N ALA A 122 -7.30 -8.94 10.11
CA ALA A 122 -6.81 -8.55 11.44
C ALA A 122 -6.35 -7.08 11.48
N THR A 123 -5.69 -6.60 10.42
CA THR A 123 -5.26 -5.20 10.28
C THR A 123 -6.46 -4.25 10.14
N ILE A 124 -7.47 -4.62 9.33
CA ILE A 124 -8.71 -3.86 9.15
C ILE A 124 -9.51 -3.79 10.46
N GLU A 125 -9.65 -4.90 11.18
CA GLU A 125 -10.35 -4.94 12.47
C GLU A 125 -9.58 -4.17 13.55
N GLN A 126 -8.25 -4.19 13.55
CA GLN A 126 -7.45 -3.36 14.46
C GLN A 126 -7.55 -1.86 14.11
N GLN A 127 -7.58 -1.49 12.83
CA GLN A 127 -7.85 -0.11 12.40
C GLN A 127 -9.28 0.33 12.76
N ARG A 128 -10.28 -0.53 12.57
CA ARG A 128 -11.67 -0.29 13.01
C ARG A 128 -11.76 -0.11 14.52
N ALA A 129 -11.05 -0.92 15.30
CA ALA A 129 -11.00 -0.77 16.75
C ALA A 129 -10.38 0.57 17.17
N SER A 130 -9.30 1.01 16.50
CA SER A 130 -8.71 2.35 16.72
C SER A 130 -9.70 3.47 16.37
N GLN A 131 -10.30 3.41 15.17
CA GLN A 131 -11.25 4.42 14.69
C GLN A 131 -12.51 4.49 15.56
N HIS A 132 -13.05 3.34 15.99
CA HIS A 132 -14.15 3.31 16.95
C HIS A 132 -13.74 3.79 18.34
N GLY A 133 -12.49 3.58 18.75
CA GLY A 133 -11.91 4.14 19.99
C GLY A 133 -11.82 5.67 19.95
N GLU A 134 -11.28 6.21 18.85
CA GLU A 134 -11.22 7.65 18.58
C GLU A 134 -12.61 8.29 18.52
N LEU A 135 -13.55 7.67 17.79
CA LEU A 135 -14.95 8.12 17.76
C LEU A 135 -15.64 8.02 19.12
N ALA A 136 -15.34 6.99 19.93
CA ALA A 136 -15.90 6.86 21.27
C ALA A 136 -15.33 7.89 22.25
N GLU A 137 -14.05 8.26 22.16
CA GLU A 137 -13.52 9.41 22.92
C GLU A 137 -14.07 10.74 22.41
N GLN A 138 -14.21 10.95 21.10
CA GLN A 138 -14.87 12.15 20.56
C GLN A 138 -16.33 12.25 21.04
N LEU A 139 -17.08 11.15 21.11
CA LEU A 139 -18.42 11.13 21.71
C LEU A 139 -18.40 11.41 23.21
N ARG A 140 -17.41 10.90 23.96
CA ARG A 140 -17.26 11.20 25.40
C ARG A 140 -16.87 12.64 25.65
N GLU A 141 -16.01 13.23 24.82
CA GLU A 141 -15.68 14.65 24.87
C GLU A 141 -16.88 15.51 24.51
N ALA A 142 -17.65 15.14 23.48
CA ALA A 142 -18.91 15.79 23.14
C ALA A 142 -19.93 15.73 24.29
N ALA A 143 -20.14 14.57 24.92
CA ALA A 143 -21.05 14.41 26.05
C ALA A 143 -20.56 15.15 27.32
N ARG A 144 -19.24 15.20 27.57
CA ARG A 144 -18.66 16.02 28.65
C ARG A 144 -18.81 17.52 28.37
N ALA A 145 -18.68 17.93 27.10
CA ALA A 145 -18.91 19.30 26.67
C ALA A 145 -20.39 19.67 26.77
N GLU A 146 -21.30 18.76 26.40
CA GLU A 146 -22.75 18.88 26.56
C GLU A 146 -23.14 19.08 28.03
N GLU A 147 -22.70 18.21 28.95
CA GLU A 147 -23.07 18.35 30.37
C GLU A 147 -22.49 19.63 31.00
N LYS A 148 -21.30 20.05 30.57
CA LYS A 148 -20.71 21.34 30.97
C LYS A 148 -21.45 22.53 30.34
N LEU A 149 -21.95 22.41 29.12
CA LEU A 149 -22.82 23.39 28.46
C LEU A 149 -24.18 23.46 29.15
N ARG A 150 -24.77 22.33 29.54
CA ARG A 150 -26.04 22.25 30.27
C ARG A 150 -25.94 22.92 31.63
N GLY A 151 -24.94 22.56 32.43
CA GLY A 151 -24.71 23.20 33.74
C GLY A 151 -24.36 24.69 33.65
N THR A 152 -23.63 25.12 32.61
CA THR A 152 -23.41 26.55 32.38
C THR A 152 -24.65 27.26 31.83
N ALA A 153 -25.47 26.63 30.99
CA ALA A 153 -26.72 27.19 30.49
C ALA A 153 -27.78 27.33 31.60
N GLU A 154 -27.88 26.38 32.52
CA GLU A 154 -28.77 26.44 33.69
C GLU A 154 -28.33 27.54 34.67
N SER A 155 -27.03 27.62 34.98
CA SER A 155 -26.45 28.70 35.78
C SER A 155 -26.62 30.08 35.11
N LEU A 156 -26.51 30.13 33.78
CA LEU A 156 -26.69 31.35 32.99
C LEU A 156 -28.16 31.75 32.83
N ALA A 157 -29.11 30.80 32.77
CA ALA A 157 -30.54 31.10 32.79
C ALA A 157 -30.92 31.88 34.06
N ALA A 158 -30.29 31.56 35.20
CA ALA A 158 -30.43 32.33 36.45
C ALA A 158 -29.76 33.72 36.39
N ALA A 159 -28.77 33.93 35.51
CA ALA A 159 -28.03 35.19 35.32
C ALA A 159 -28.62 36.11 34.22
N LEU A 160 -29.40 35.57 33.27
CA LEU A 160 -29.98 36.28 32.11
C LEU A 160 -31.16 37.22 32.45
N ARG A 161 -31.40 37.53 33.73
CA ARG A 161 -32.48 38.41 34.21
C ARG A 161 -32.29 39.91 33.91
N SER A 162 -31.24 40.30 33.19
CA SER A 162 -30.99 41.70 32.79
C SER A 162 -31.10 41.90 31.28
N ASN A 163 -31.78 42.96 30.83
CA ASN A 163 -32.00 43.21 29.40
C ASN A 163 -30.71 43.54 28.62
N ASN A 164 -29.72 44.16 29.27
CA ASN A 164 -28.49 44.61 28.58
C ASN A 164 -27.52 43.44 28.31
N THR A 165 -27.42 42.48 29.24
CA THR A 165 -26.55 41.29 29.05
C THR A 165 -27.10 40.29 28.04
N ARG A 166 -28.40 40.38 27.69
CA ARG A 166 -29.08 39.42 26.82
C ARG A 166 -28.63 39.47 25.36
N GLY A 167 -28.54 40.67 24.77
CA GLY A 167 -28.11 40.85 23.38
C GLY A 167 -26.65 40.43 23.19
N LEU A 168 -25.76 40.98 24.03
CA LEU A 168 -24.34 40.62 24.09
C LEU A 168 -24.09 39.12 24.26
N TRP A 169 -24.93 38.42 25.04
CA TRP A 169 -24.78 36.98 25.21
C TRP A 169 -25.22 36.19 23.96
N GLY A 170 -26.35 36.55 23.33
CA GLY A 170 -26.79 35.94 22.07
C GLY A 170 -25.74 36.10 20.95
N GLU A 171 -25.19 37.31 20.80
CA GLU A 171 -24.09 37.59 19.87
C GLU A 171 -22.82 36.77 20.19
N THR A 172 -22.47 36.63 21.48
CA THR A 172 -21.31 35.83 21.92
C THR A 172 -21.51 34.33 21.69
N GLN A 173 -22.72 33.81 21.93
CA GLN A 173 -23.07 32.41 21.69
C GLN A 173 -23.03 32.10 20.20
N LEU A 174 -23.62 32.97 19.36
CA LEU A 174 -23.60 32.87 17.91
C LEU A 174 -22.16 32.85 17.38
N ARG A 175 -21.31 33.80 17.80
CA ARG A 175 -19.89 33.84 17.43
C ARG A 175 -19.16 32.53 17.75
N ARG A 176 -19.25 32.05 19.00
CA ARG A 176 -18.60 30.80 19.43
C ARG A 176 -19.07 29.57 18.67
N LEU A 177 -20.34 29.55 18.28
CA LEU A 177 -20.93 28.47 17.49
C LEU A 177 -20.38 28.46 16.06
N ILE A 178 -20.23 29.63 15.45
CA ILE A 178 -19.61 29.79 14.13
C ILE A 178 -18.12 29.37 14.18
N GLU A 179 -17.37 29.84 15.18
CA GLU A 179 -15.99 29.40 15.44
C GLU A 179 -15.90 27.87 15.60
N ALA A 180 -16.82 27.26 16.36
CA ALA A 180 -16.90 25.80 16.55
C ALA A 180 -17.35 25.01 15.31
N ALA A 181 -17.97 25.65 14.31
CA ALA A 181 -18.16 25.03 12.99
C ALA A 181 -16.81 24.90 12.24
N GLY A 182 -15.81 25.69 12.62
CA GLY A 182 -14.48 25.78 12.00
C GLY A 182 -14.36 26.95 11.02
N MET A 183 -15.16 28.00 11.22
CA MET A 183 -15.16 29.25 10.44
C MET A 183 -14.34 30.33 11.14
N VAL A 184 -13.66 31.17 10.37
CA VAL A 184 -12.76 32.25 10.84
C VAL A 184 -13.39 33.63 10.61
N GLU A 185 -13.39 34.46 11.66
CA GLU A 185 -13.92 35.84 11.58
C GLU A 185 -13.13 36.67 10.58
N HIS A 186 -13.81 37.51 9.80
CA HIS A 186 -13.30 38.31 8.67
C HIS A 186 -12.89 37.50 7.41
N VAL A 187 -12.91 36.17 7.45
CA VAL A 187 -12.67 35.30 6.29
C VAL A 187 -13.96 34.63 5.84
N ASP A 188 -14.59 33.89 6.76
CA ASP A 188 -15.80 33.11 6.50
C ASP A 188 -17.07 33.83 6.98
N PHE A 189 -16.95 34.77 7.92
CA PHE A 189 -18.09 35.56 8.42
C PHE A 189 -17.68 36.96 8.91
N GLU A 190 -18.62 37.89 8.84
CA GLU A 190 -18.50 39.26 9.36
C GLU A 190 -19.60 39.57 10.37
N VAL A 191 -19.21 40.17 11.50
CA VAL A 191 -20.13 40.52 12.59
C VAL A 191 -20.64 41.94 12.40
N GLN A 192 -21.95 42.13 12.50
CA GLN A 192 -22.65 43.41 12.41
C GLN A 192 -22.29 44.27 11.15
N GLN A 193 -22.16 43.62 9.99
CA GLN A 193 -21.89 44.31 8.71
C GLN A 193 -23.06 45.24 8.32
N HIS A 194 -22.74 46.45 7.82
CA HIS A 194 -23.76 47.35 7.28
C HIS A 194 -24.13 46.95 5.85
N LEU A 195 -25.32 46.41 5.65
CA LEU A 195 -25.85 46.13 4.31
C LEU A 195 -26.64 47.34 3.78
N PRO A 196 -26.34 47.86 2.57
CA PRO A 196 -27.18 48.83 1.91
C PRO A 196 -28.48 48.15 1.44
N SER A 197 -29.62 48.62 1.93
CA SER A 197 -30.95 48.12 1.55
C SER A 197 -31.87 49.29 1.18
N GLU A 198 -32.81 49.06 0.27
CA GLU A 198 -33.74 50.07 -0.26
C GLU A 198 -34.63 50.70 0.84
N ASN A 199 -34.85 49.99 1.95
CA ASN A 199 -35.65 50.44 3.09
C ASN A 199 -34.83 51.08 4.22
N GLY A 200 -33.56 51.43 3.97
CA GLY A 200 -32.61 51.96 4.95
C GLY A 200 -31.58 50.93 5.40
N ALA A 201 -30.54 51.38 6.12
CA ALA A 201 -29.40 50.53 6.49
C ALA A 201 -29.84 49.31 7.33
N ALA A 202 -29.75 48.13 6.73
CA ALA A 202 -30.11 46.87 7.38
C ALA A 202 -28.83 46.25 7.96
N ARG A 203 -28.82 45.96 9.26
CA ARG A 203 -27.65 45.44 9.98
C ARG A 203 -28.02 44.09 10.63
N PRO A 204 -27.82 42.95 9.94
CA PRO A 204 -27.92 41.65 10.57
C PRO A 204 -26.79 41.48 11.60
N ASP A 205 -26.99 40.61 12.59
CA ASP A 205 -26.01 40.41 13.66
C ASP A 205 -24.74 39.73 13.12
N VAL A 206 -24.88 38.80 12.16
CA VAL A 206 -23.77 38.18 11.42
C VAL A 206 -24.14 37.97 9.95
N VAL A 207 -23.17 38.14 9.05
CA VAL A 207 -23.23 37.66 7.65
C VAL A 207 -22.18 36.56 7.47
N VAL A 208 -22.61 35.36 7.08
CA VAL A 208 -21.72 34.22 6.78
C VAL A 208 -21.56 34.09 5.27
N ARG A 209 -20.32 34.01 4.79
CA ARG A 209 -19.98 33.83 3.38
C ARG A 209 -20.14 32.35 2.99
N LEU A 210 -20.53 32.13 1.73
CA LEU A 210 -20.84 30.81 1.18
C LEU A 210 -19.98 30.51 -0.07
N PRO A 211 -19.87 29.22 -0.45
CA PRO A 211 -19.40 28.79 -1.78
C PRO A 211 -20.01 29.57 -2.94
N GLY A 212 -19.24 29.75 -4.01
CA GLY A 212 -19.63 30.55 -5.17
C GLY A 212 -19.83 32.05 -4.93
N GLY A 213 -19.26 32.63 -3.86
CA GLY A 213 -19.31 34.07 -3.56
C GLY A 213 -20.61 34.56 -2.91
N LYS A 214 -21.48 33.62 -2.50
CA LYS A 214 -22.79 33.89 -1.90
C LYS A 214 -22.67 34.25 -0.41
N SER A 215 -23.77 34.59 0.25
CA SER A 215 -23.80 34.88 1.70
C SER A 215 -25.16 34.58 2.32
N ILE A 216 -25.20 34.37 3.64
CA ILE A 216 -26.43 34.25 4.45
C ILE A 216 -26.36 35.22 5.62
N ALA A 217 -27.44 35.96 5.85
CA ALA A 217 -27.60 36.80 7.03
C ALA A 217 -28.22 35.99 8.19
N ILE A 218 -27.70 36.20 9.39
CA ILE A 218 -28.16 35.62 10.66
C ILE A 218 -28.55 36.77 11.61
N ASP A 219 -29.73 36.67 12.21
CA ASP A 219 -30.25 37.61 13.22
C ASP A 219 -30.57 36.83 14.50
N ALA A 220 -30.03 37.25 15.64
CA ALA A 220 -30.10 36.56 16.93
C ALA A 220 -31.14 37.17 17.89
N LYS A 221 -31.93 38.15 17.44
CA LYS A 221 -32.75 39.00 18.31
C LYS A 221 -34.16 38.45 18.58
N VAL A 222 -34.24 37.15 18.88
CA VAL A 222 -35.49 36.46 19.19
C VAL A 222 -35.99 36.87 20.59
N PRO A 223 -37.27 37.30 20.75
CA PRO A 223 -37.86 37.55 22.07
C PRO A 223 -38.24 36.23 22.78
N PHE A 224 -37.95 36.12 24.08
CA PHE A 224 -38.24 34.92 24.88
C PHE A 224 -38.71 35.19 26.33
N ASP A 225 -39.12 36.41 26.66
CA ASP A 225 -39.56 36.77 28.02
C ASP A 225 -40.76 35.97 28.52
N ALA A 226 -41.76 35.76 27.64
CA ALA A 226 -42.96 35.02 27.99
C ALA A 226 -42.66 33.54 28.32
N TYR A 227 -41.67 32.93 27.67
CA TYR A 227 -41.20 31.60 28.02
C TYR A 227 -40.53 31.58 29.40
N LEU A 228 -39.65 32.54 29.69
CA LEU A 228 -39.01 32.61 31.01
C LEU A 228 -40.04 32.81 32.14
N GLU A 229 -41.08 33.62 31.91
CA GLU A 229 -42.21 33.76 32.84
C GLU A 229 -42.95 32.42 33.00
N ALA A 230 -43.22 31.69 31.91
CA ALA A 230 -43.93 30.41 31.93
C ALA A 230 -43.21 29.31 32.74
N GLN A 231 -41.88 29.36 32.86
CA GLN A 231 -41.09 28.40 33.64
C GLN A 231 -41.10 28.67 35.15
N HIS A 232 -41.67 29.78 35.61
CA HIS A 232 -41.74 30.18 37.03
C HIS A 232 -43.19 30.29 37.55
N VAL A 233 -44.15 29.69 36.84
CA VAL A 233 -45.58 29.74 37.17
C VAL A 233 -46.13 28.33 37.37
N ASP A 234 -46.68 28.08 38.56
CA ASP A 234 -47.29 26.79 38.94
C ASP A 234 -48.73 26.61 38.40
N ASP A 235 -49.39 27.69 38.00
CA ASP A 235 -50.73 27.65 37.38
C ASP A 235 -50.62 27.30 35.90
N GLU A 236 -51.00 26.06 35.56
CA GLU A 236 -50.96 25.52 34.20
C GLU A 236 -51.79 26.35 33.18
N SER A 237 -52.86 27.03 33.63
CA SER A 237 -53.66 27.88 32.74
C SER A 237 -52.92 29.17 32.37
N ARG A 238 -52.26 29.80 33.34
CA ARG A 238 -51.38 30.96 33.13
C ARG A 238 -50.13 30.58 32.34
N ARG A 239 -49.53 29.41 32.62
CA ARG A 239 -48.40 28.84 31.88
C ARG A 239 -48.75 28.64 30.40
N SER A 240 -49.89 28.02 30.10
CA SER A 240 -50.41 27.85 28.74
C SER A 240 -50.60 29.19 28.01
N ALA A 241 -51.12 30.22 28.69
CA ALA A 241 -51.28 31.55 28.11
C ALA A 241 -49.94 32.23 27.79
N LEU A 242 -48.91 31.99 28.62
CA LEU A 242 -47.57 32.52 28.41
C LEU A 242 -46.82 31.81 27.27
N LEU A 243 -46.98 30.50 27.11
CA LEU A 243 -46.45 29.76 25.96
C LEU A 243 -47.09 30.20 24.63
N ASN A 244 -48.41 30.42 24.61
CA ASN A 244 -49.09 31.04 23.47
C ASN A 244 -48.54 32.44 23.12
N ARG A 245 -48.21 33.24 24.15
CA ARG A 245 -47.59 34.56 23.95
C ARG A 245 -46.15 34.44 23.41
N HIS A 246 -45.41 33.42 23.82
CA HIS A 246 -44.06 33.12 23.30
C HIS A 246 -44.09 32.72 21.83
N ALA A 247 -44.92 31.74 21.45
CA ALA A 247 -45.09 31.31 20.06
C ALA A 247 -45.52 32.48 19.16
N LYS A 248 -46.48 33.30 19.62
CA LYS A 248 -46.87 34.52 18.91
C LYS A 248 -45.71 35.52 18.75
N ALA A 249 -44.92 35.76 19.80
CA ALA A 249 -43.80 36.69 19.73
C ALA A 249 -42.73 36.23 18.71
N LEU A 250 -42.49 34.92 18.60
CA LEU A 250 -41.61 34.34 17.57
C LEU A 250 -42.21 34.50 16.16
N ARG A 251 -43.52 34.29 16.00
CA ARG A 251 -44.26 34.52 14.74
C ARG A 251 -44.22 35.99 14.30
N ASP A 252 -44.43 36.93 15.22
CA ASP A 252 -44.33 38.37 14.97
C ASP A 252 -42.89 38.77 14.60
N HIS A 253 -41.87 38.14 15.21
CA HIS A 253 -40.45 38.35 14.88
C HIS A 253 -40.09 37.81 13.47
N ILE A 254 -40.61 36.65 13.05
CA ILE A 254 -40.48 36.14 11.67
C ILE A 254 -41.01 37.17 10.66
N VAL A 255 -42.18 37.76 10.91
CA VAL A 255 -42.77 38.79 10.04
C VAL A 255 -41.87 40.03 10.01
N ALA A 256 -41.34 40.46 11.16
CA ALA A 256 -40.43 41.61 11.23
C ALA A 256 -39.12 41.38 10.47
N LEU A 257 -38.53 40.18 10.55
CA LEU A 257 -37.33 39.80 9.79
C LEU A 257 -37.60 39.72 8.28
N SER A 258 -38.71 39.10 7.89
CA SER A 258 -39.13 39.00 6.49
C SER A 258 -39.27 40.38 5.85
N ASN A 259 -39.85 41.35 6.57
CA ASN A 259 -40.00 42.73 6.10
C ASN A 259 -38.68 43.52 6.02
N ARG A 260 -37.61 43.12 6.72
CA ARG A 260 -36.27 43.74 6.57
C ARG A 260 -35.57 43.29 5.29
N GLY A 261 -35.91 42.11 4.77
CA GLY A 261 -35.48 41.64 3.45
C GLY A 261 -33.96 41.58 3.27
N TYR A 262 -33.17 41.19 4.29
CA TYR A 262 -31.69 41.21 4.20
C TYR A 262 -31.13 40.50 2.94
N TRP A 263 -31.85 39.51 2.41
CA TRP A 263 -31.50 38.81 1.17
C TRP A 263 -31.47 39.70 -0.08
N THR A 264 -32.20 40.82 -0.13
CA THR A 264 -32.18 41.73 -1.32
C THR A 264 -30.89 42.52 -1.44
N ALA A 265 -30.17 42.71 -0.34
CA ALA A 265 -28.86 43.37 -0.29
C ALA A 265 -27.69 42.42 -0.57
N LEU A 266 -27.94 41.10 -0.62
CA LEU A 266 -26.92 40.06 -0.80
C LEU A 266 -26.95 39.53 -2.24
N ALA A 267 -26.02 39.98 -3.07
CA ALA A 267 -25.91 39.52 -4.47
C ALA A 267 -25.74 37.99 -4.56
N ASP A 268 -26.37 37.38 -5.57
CA ASP A 268 -26.33 35.94 -5.94
C ASP A 268 -26.63 34.92 -4.83
N SER A 269 -27.16 35.39 -3.70
CA SER A 269 -27.28 34.66 -2.44
C SER A 269 -28.63 33.93 -2.30
N PRO A 270 -28.74 32.92 -1.41
CA PRO A 270 -30.04 32.32 -1.08
C PRO A 270 -31.02 33.39 -0.59
N GLU A 271 -32.26 33.34 -1.07
CA GLU A 271 -33.34 34.22 -0.63
C GLU A 271 -33.88 33.79 0.75
N LEU A 272 -33.01 33.77 1.77
CA LEU A 272 -33.27 33.22 3.10
C LEU A 272 -32.45 33.94 4.18
N VAL A 273 -33.08 34.21 5.33
CA VAL A 273 -32.43 34.71 6.56
C VAL A 273 -32.55 33.66 7.66
N VAL A 274 -31.50 33.48 8.46
CA VAL A 274 -31.56 32.59 9.62
C VAL A 274 -31.89 33.38 10.88
N ALA A 275 -32.99 33.04 11.54
CA ALA A 275 -33.35 33.54 12.85
C ALA A 275 -32.81 32.59 13.92
N PHE A 276 -31.79 33.03 14.65
CA PHE A 276 -31.12 32.23 15.66
C PHE A 276 -31.88 32.28 17.00
N VAL A 277 -32.33 31.12 17.46
CA VAL A 277 -32.98 30.91 18.76
C VAL A 277 -31.93 30.36 19.74
N PRO A 278 -31.62 31.02 20.87
CA PRO A 278 -30.44 30.70 21.67
C PRO A 278 -30.53 29.41 22.52
N SER A 279 -31.68 28.72 22.51
CA SER A 279 -31.89 27.45 23.21
C SER A 279 -32.88 26.58 22.44
N GLU A 280 -32.63 25.26 22.42
CA GLU A 280 -33.54 24.28 21.81
C GLU A 280 -34.92 24.31 22.46
N SER A 281 -34.99 24.42 23.80
CA SER A 281 -36.26 24.42 24.54
C SER A 281 -37.12 25.67 24.27
N LEU A 282 -36.50 26.77 23.81
CA LEU A 282 -37.22 27.95 23.34
C LEU A 282 -37.88 27.73 21.99
N LEU A 283 -37.20 26.99 21.09
CA LEU A 283 -37.75 26.64 19.78
C LEU A 283 -38.84 25.57 19.95
N SER A 284 -38.54 24.46 20.64
CA SER A 284 -39.45 23.33 20.78
C SER A 284 -40.80 23.75 21.39
N SER A 285 -40.78 24.52 22.49
CA SER A 285 -42.01 24.98 23.16
C SER A 285 -42.88 25.92 22.29
N ALA A 286 -42.26 26.67 21.37
CA ALA A 286 -43.00 27.45 20.39
C ALA A 286 -43.65 26.54 19.33
N LEU A 287 -42.96 25.49 18.89
CA LEU A 287 -43.48 24.51 17.92
C LEU A 287 -44.57 23.61 18.53
N ASP A 288 -44.44 23.22 19.80
CA ASP A 288 -45.47 22.46 20.54
C ASP A 288 -46.79 23.26 20.63
N THR A 289 -46.68 24.60 20.69
CA THR A 289 -47.83 25.52 20.77
C THR A 289 -48.36 25.91 19.39
N ASP A 290 -47.49 26.01 18.39
CA ASP A 290 -47.80 26.41 17.02
C ASP A 290 -47.04 25.52 16.01
N PRO A 291 -47.59 24.32 15.68
CA PRO A 291 -46.90 23.34 14.85
C PRO A 291 -46.59 23.81 13.42
N LEU A 292 -47.34 24.79 12.92
CA LEU A 292 -47.17 25.36 11.57
C LEU A 292 -46.15 26.51 11.52
N LEU A 293 -45.47 26.80 12.63
CA LEU A 293 -44.55 27.94 12.73
C LEU A 293 -43.31 27.78 11.85
N LEU A 294 -42.79 26.55 11.67
CA LEU A 294 -41.67 26.28 10.76
C LEU A 294 -42.06 26.53 9.30
N GLU A 295 -43.19 25.96 8.86
CA GLU A 295 -43.72 26.12 7.49
C GLU A 295 -43.93 27.60 7.17
N TYR A 296 -44.58 28.33 8.08
CA TYR A 296 -44.80 29.78 7.96
C TYR A 296 -43.51 30.61 7.93
N ALA A 297 -42.46 30.18 8.65
CA ALA A 297 -41.15 30.83 8.58
C ALA A 297 -40.52 30.65 7.20
N PHE A 298 -40.50 29.41 6.68
CA PHE A 298 -39.94 29.09 5.37
C PHE A 298 -40.68 29.79 4.23
N GLU A 299 -42.02 29.82 4.24
CA GLU A 299 -42.83 30.60 3.28
C GLU A 299 -42.43 32.09 3.25
N ARG A 300 -41.98 32.62 4.41
CA ARG A 300 -41.55 34.01 4.59
C ARG A 300 -40.06 34.25 4.43
N ARG A 301 -39.32 33.26 3.92
CA ARG A 301 -37.86 33.35 3.71
C ARG A 301 -37.07 33.52 5.02
N VAL A 302 -37.56 32.93 6.10
CA VAL A 302 -36.90 32.89 7.40
C VAL A 302 -36.72 31.43 7.85
N ALA A 303 -35.49 30.99 8.09
CA ALA A 303 -35.22 29.70 8.73
C ALA A 303 -35.04 29.91 10.24
N LEU A 304 -35.89 29.29 11.05
CA LEU A 304 -35.65 29.19 12.49
C LEU A 304 -34.52 28.19 12.75
N ALA A 305 -33.48 28.59 13.48
CA ALA A 305 -32.37 27.70 13.83
C ALA A 305 -32.00 27.83 15.32
N SER A 306 -32.02 26.70 16.01
CA SER A 306 -31.42 26.49 17.32
C SER A 306 -29.88 26.33 17.23
N PRO A 307 -29.14 26.22 18.36
CA PRO A 307 -27.69 26.05 18.31
C PRO A 307 -27.22 24.81 17.52
N VAL A 308 -27.91 23.68 17.67
CA VAL A 308 -27.53 22.42 16.99
C VAL A 308 -27.81 22.50 15.49
N SER A 309 -28.99 23.01 15.13
CA SER A 309 -29.40 23.13 13.71
C SER A 309 -28.58 24.20 12.97
N LEU A 310 -28.28 25.34 13.62
CA LEU A 310 -27.37 26.33 13.04
C LEU A 310 -25.96 25.77 12.86
N TRP A 311 -25.42 25.06 13.85
CA TRP A 311 -24.08 24.46 13.72
C TRP A 311 -24.04 23.45 12.57
N ALA A 312 -25.08 22.63 12.39
CA ALA A 312 -25.18 21.70 11.26
C ALA A 312 -25.20 22.43 9.89
N ILE A 313 -25.96 23.52 9.77
CA ILE A 313 -25.98 24.36 8.56
C ILE A 313 -24.58 24.92 8.27
N LEU A 314 -23.95 25.55 9.26
CA LEU A 314 -22.61 26.15 9.11
C LEU A 314 -21.54 25.10 8.84
N LYS A 315 -21.62 23.92 9.46
CA LYS A 315 -20.68 22.81 9.22
C LYS A 315 -20.80 22.27 7.80
N SER A 316 -22.02 22.17 7.27
CA SER A 316 -22.28 21.78 5.88
C SER A 316 -21.68 22.80 4.90
N VAL A 317 -21.90 24.10 5.15
CA VAL A 317 -21.31 25.21 4.38
C VAL A 317 -19.77 25.14 4.39
N ALA A 318 -19.15 25.03 5.57
CA ALA A 318 -17.70 24.95 5.72
C ALA A 318 -17.10 23.69 5.06
N HIS A 319 -17.85 22.57 5.05
CA HIS A 319 -17.43 21.37 4.33
C HIS A 319 -17.50 21.55 2.80
N SER A 320 -18.56 22.17 2.29
CA SER A 320 -18.71 22.49 0.86
C SER A 320 -17.61 23.44 0.37
N TRP A 321 -17.25 24.46 1.17
CA TRP A 321 -16.15 25.39 0.87
C TRP A 321 -14.81 24.66 0.68
N ARG A 322 -14.48 23.71 1.57
CA ARG A 322 -13.23 22.93 1.47
C ARG A 322 -13.14 22.09 0.21
N GLN A 323 -14.27 21.67 -0.38
CA GLN A 323 -14.29 20.96 -1.65
C GLN A 323 -14.04 21.90 -2.84
N GLU A 324 -14.53 23.14 -2.80
CA GLU A 324 -14.38 24.10 -3.90
C GLU A 324 -12.98 24.75 -3.95
N SER A 325 -12.42 25.18 -2.80
CA SER A 325 -11.10 25.85 -2.75
C SER A 325 -9.98 24.99 -3.34
N LEU A 326 -9.97 23.70 -3.02
CA LEU A 326 -9.01 22.71 -3.55
C LEU A 326 -9.00 22.66 -5.10
N THR A 327 -10.14 22.90 -5.76
CA THR A 327 -10.20 22.90 -7.24
C THR A 327 -9.62 24.16 -7.86
N THR A 328 -9.73 25.31 -7.18
CA THR A 328 -9.23 26.61 -7.67
C THR A 328 -7.74 26.76 -7.41
N GLU A 329 -7.27 26.33 -6.23
CA GLU A 329 -5.84 26.26 -5.90
C GLU A 329 -5.10 25.30 -6.84
N ALA A 330 -5.65 24.12 -7.12
CA ALA A 330 -5.06 23.17 -8.07
C ALA A 330 -4.91 23.77 -9.48
N ARG A 331 -5.94 24.46 -10.01
CA ARG A 331 -5.86 25.17 -11.31
C ARG A 331 -4.75 26.22 -11.31
N THR A 332 -4.70 27.04 -10.26
CA THR A 332 -3.69 28.10 -10.10
C THR A 332 -2.27 27.51 -10.06
N LEU A 333 -2.08 26.38 -9.37
CA LEU A 333 -0.82 25.66 -9.32
C LEU A 333 -0.42 25.08 -10.69
N PHE A 334 -1.36 24.56 -11.48
CA PHE A 334 -1.10 24.09 -12.85
C PHE A 334 -0.66 25.24 -13.77
N ASP A 335 -1.33 26.39 -13.70
CA ASP A 335 -0.98 27.56 -14.52
C ASP A 335 0.41 28.13 -14.15
N LEU A 336 0.71 28.24 -12.85
CA LEU A 336 2.04 28.63 -12.37
C LEU A 336 3.12 27.63 -12.81
N SER A 337 2.83 26.32 -12.75
CA SER A 337 3.75 25.27 -13.20
C SER A 337 4.04 25.36 -14.70
N ARG A 338 3.00 25.59 -15.52
CA ARG A 338 3.14 25.82 -16.97
C ARG A 338 3.95 27.08 -17.26
N GLN A 339 3.73 28.15 -16.49
CA GLN A 339 4.50 29.40 -16.63
C GLN A 339 5.98 29.20 -16.24
N LEU A 340 6.26 28.47 -15.16
CA LEU A 340 7.61 28.14 -14.71
C LEU A 340 8.35 27.31 -15.77
N HIS A 341 7.75 26.24 -16.28
CA HIS A 341 8.34 25.42 -17.35
C HIS A 341 8.67 26.26 -18.60
N THR A 342 7.75 27.14 -19.02
CA THR A 342 7.97 28.07 -20.14
C THR A 342 9.14 29.03 -19.88
N ARG A 343 9.29 29.53 -18.64
CA ARG A 343 10.42 30.40 -18.26
C ARG A 343 11.74 29.63 -18.24
N LEU A 344 11.77 28.41 -17.69
CA LEU A 344 12.95 27.54 -17.68
C LEU A 344 13.44 27.23 -19.09
N GLY A 345 12.55 26.89 -20.04
CA GLY A 345 12.92 26.67 -21.44
C GLY A 345 13.55 27.91 -22.12
N ARG A 346 13.08 29.12 -21.79
CA ARG A 346 13.71 30.37 -22.27
C ARG A 346 15.10 30.57 -21.65
N THR A 347 15.24 30.36 -20.34
CA THR A 347 16.54 30.44 -19.66
C THR A 347 17.54 29.42 -20.21
N ALA A 348 17.11 28.20 -20.51
CA ALA A 348 17.92 27.17 -21.16
C ALA A 348 18.47 27.66 -22.51
N SER A 349 17.62 28.24 -23.36
CA SER A 349 18.04 28.81 -24.65
C SER A 349 19.03 29.98 -24.50
N HIS A 350 18.90 30.80 -23.45
CA HIS A 350 19.87 31.85 -23.16
C HIS A 350 21.22 31.30 -22.67
N LEU A 351 21.21 30.27 -21.80
CA LEU A 351 22.43 29.59 -21.35
C LEU A 351 23.16 28.88 -22.51
N ASP A 352 22.42 28.23 -23.41
CA ASP A 352 22.95 27.60 -24.62
C ASP A 352 23.61 28.62 -25.58
N LYS A 353 22.97 29.80 -25.78
CA LYS A 353 23.57 30.92 -26.53
C LYS A 353 24.82 31.49 -25.84
N LEU A 354 24.82 31.59 -24.51
CA LEU A 354 25.99 32.04 -23.75
C LEU A 354 27.14 31.05 -23.87
N GLY A 355 26.86 29.75 -23.74
CA GLY A 355 27.84 28.67 -23.91
C GLY A 355 28.52 28.71 -25.29
N ARG A 356 27.75 28.85 -26.38
CA ARG A 356 28.32 29.03 -27.72
C ARG A 356 29.22 30.27 -27.83
N THR A 357 28.82 31.39 -27.23
CA THR A 357 29.60 32.64 -27.26
C THR A 357 30.92 32.49 -26.49
N LEU A 358 30.89 31.85 -25.32
CA LEU A 358 32.09 31.54 -24.53
C LEU A 358 33.03 30.59 -25.28
N SER A 359 32.52 29.50 -25.86
CA SER A 359 33.32 28.57 -26.67
C SER A 359 33.99 29.27 -27.85
N ARG A 360 33.31 30.24 -28.50
CA ARG A 360 33.91 31.04 -29.56
C ARG A 360 35.00 31.99 -29.04
N GLY A 361 34.77 32.65 -27.91
CA GLY A 361 35.78 33.49 -27.27
C GLY A 361 37.06 32.72 -26.91
N VAL A 362 36.92 31.48 -26.43
CA VAL A 362 38.06 30.58 -26.17
C VAL A 362 38.79 30.20 -27.48
N GLN A 363 38.06 29.92 -28.56
CA GLN A 363 38.66 29.66 -29.88
C GLN A 363 39.45 30.87 -30.41
N ASP A 364 38.87 32.08 -30.33
CA ASP A 364 39.51 33.32 -30.79
C ASP A 364 40.75 33.66 -29.94
N TYR A 365 40.69 33.45 -28.62
CA TYR A 365 41.85 33.57 -27.72
C TYR A 365 42.98 32.60 -28.10
N ASN A 366 42.67 31.31 -28.30
CA ASN A 366 43.64 30.30 -28.69
C ASN A 366 44.28 30.61 -30.06
N ALA A 367 43.50 31.14 -31.01
CA ALA A 367 44.00 31.59 -32.30
C ALA A 367 44.97 32.79 -32.16
N TYR A 368 44.66 33.75 -31.29
CA TYR A 368 45.53 34.89 -30.99
C TYR A 368 46.85 34.45 -30.34
N ILE A 369 46.81 33.61 -29.29
CA ILE A 369 48.02 33.09 -28.64
C ILE A 369 48.91 32.35 -29.65
N GLY A 370 48.34 31.47 -30.47
CA GLY A 370 49.09 30.79 -31.52
C GLY A 370 49.69 31.76 -32.56
N SER A 371 49.06 32.90 -32.84
CA SER A 371 49.63 33.92 -33.72
C SER A 371 50.78 34.69 -33.05
N LEU A 372 50.62 35.07 -31.78
CA LEU A 372 51.65 35.70 -30.94
C LEU A 372 52.91 34.83 -30.88
N GLU A 373 52.74 33.52 -30.62
CA GLU A 373 53.82 32.53 -30.58
C GLU A 373 54.56 32.35 -31.91
N ARG A 374 53.83 32.36 -33.03
CA ARG A 374 54.42 32.14 -34.37
C ARG A 374 55.05 33.39 -34.97
N GLN A 375 54.52 34.58 -34.69
CA GLN A 375 54.90 35.82 -35.39
C GLN A 375 55.70 36.77 -34.50
N VAL A 376 55.27 36.97 -33.25
CA VAL A 376 55.83 37.98 -32.35
C VAL A 376 56.97 37.41 -31.53
N LEU A 377 56.77 36.28 -30.85
CA LEU A 377 57.80 35.69 -29.98
C LEU A 377 59.13 35.38 -30.70
N PRO A 378 59.19 34.91 -31.95
CA PRO A 378 60.47 34.67 -32.63
C PRO A 378 61.22 35.97 -32.93
N THR A 379 60.49 37.04 -33.25
CA THR A 379 61.06 38.39 -33.48
C THR A 379 61.54 39.00 -32.17
N ALA A 380 60.74 38.87 -31.10
CA ALA A 380 61.09 39.29 -29.75
C ALA A 380 62.34 38.56 -29.22
N ARG A 381 62.44 37.23 -29.44
CA ARG A 381 63.65 36.43 -29.11
C ARG A 381 64.89 36.89 -29.89
N LYS A 382 64.76 37.24 -31.17
CA LYS A 382 65.87 37.80 -31.97
C LYS A 382 66.36 39.15 -31.41
N ILE A 383 65.46 40.02 -30.96
CA ILE A 383 65.81 41.31 -30.34
C ILE A 383 66.47 41.09 -28.98
N GLY A 384 65.92 40.22 -28.12
CA GLY A 384 66.53 39.86 -26.83
C GLY A 384 67.93 39.26 -26.97
N ALA A 385 68.17 38.44 -28.01
CA ALA A 385 69.49 37.89 -28.32
C ALA A 385 70.53 38.95 -28.73
N LEU A 386 70.10 40.14 -29.22
CA LEU A 386 70.99 41.26 -29.55
C LEU A 386 71.28 42.16 -28.33
N ASN A 387 70.34 42.25 -27.39
CA ASN A 387 70.43 43.15 -26.23
C ASN A 387 70.84 42.44 -24.92
N GLY A 388 70.92 41.11 -24.90
CA GLY A 388 71.31 40.31 -23.73
C GLY A 388 70.18 40.06 -22.71
N GLU A 389 69.01 40.67 -22.87
CA GLU A 389 67.86 40.48 -21.98
C GLU A 389 66.93 39.36 -22.45
N LYS A 390 66.50 38.52 -21.51
CA LYS A 390 65.44 37.52 -21.73
C LYS A 390 64.08 38.16 -21.48
N ILE A 391 63.21 38.12 -22.49
CA ILE A 391 61.80 38.50 -22.35
C ILE A 391 61.08 37.42 -21.53
N GLY A 392 60.45 37.80 -20.44
CA GLY A 392 59.96 36.89 -19.40
C GLY A 392 58.50 36.43 -19.53
N THR A 393 58.21 35.37 -18.77
CA THR A 393 56.90 34.74 -18.50
C THR A 393 56.11 34.22 -19.71
N GLU A 394 55.98 32.88 -19.77
CA GLU A 394 54.95 32.21 -20.56
C GLU A 394 53.55 32.53 -19.98
N PRO A 395 52.55 32.84 -20.81
CA PRO A 395 51.18 33.05 -20.32
C PRO A 395 50.60 31.74 -19.78
N ALA A 396 49.83 31.82 -18.69
CA ALA A 396 49.16 30.66 -18.12
C ALA A 396 48.21 30.01 -19.14
N GLN A 397 48.33 28.69 -19.31
CA GLN A 397 47.45 27.93 -20.20
C GLN A 397 46.06 27.76 -19.56
N LEU A 398 45.02 27.97 -20.37
CA LEU A 398 43.63 27.72 -19.99
C LEU A 398 43.24 26.33 -20.51
N GLU A 399 43.41 25.29 -19.68
CA GLU A 399 43.15 23.89 -20.10
C GLU A 399 41.67 23.47 -20.00
N ASP A 400 40.83 24.21 -19.25
CA ASP A 400 39.42 23.86 -19.04
C ASP A 400 38.53 24.22 -20.24
N ALA A 401 38.04 23.18 -20.93
CA ALA A 401 36.97 23.32 -21.91
C ALA A 401 35.62 23.59 -21.24
N VAL A 402 34.80 24.47 -21.83
CA VAL A 402 33.44 24.78 -21.35
C VAL A 402 32.59 23.49 -21.32
N ARG A 403 32.19 23.07 -20.12
CA ARG A 403 31.42 21.83 -19.92
C ARG A 403 30.05 21.91 -20.61
N PRO A 404 29.68 20.97 -21.50
CA PRO A 404 28.38 20.98 -22.15
C PRO A 404 27.24 20.70 -21.15
N LEU A 405 26.08 21.32 -21.39
CA LEU A 405 24.85 21.07 -20.63
C LEU A 405 24.18 19.78 -21.16
N ILE A 406 24.17 18.71 -20.37
CA ILE A 406 23.64 17.38 -20.77
C ILE A 406 22.29 17.07 -20.07
N ALA A 407 21.76 17.97 -19.24
CA ALA A 407 20.52 17.74 -18.49
C ALA A 407 19.33 17.54 -19.44
N PRO A 408 18.62 16.39 -19.39
CA PRO A 408 17.59 16.03 -20.37
C PRO A 408 16.38 16.98 -20.35
N GLU A 409 16.04 17.54 -19.18
CA GLU A 409 14.91 18.47 -19.01
C GLU A 409 15.15 19.88 -19.58
N LEU A 410 16.37 20.19 -20.03
CA LEU A 410 16.73 21.47 -20.65
C LEU A 410 16.90 21.38 -22.17
N ARG A 411 16.62 20.22 -22.78
CA ARG A 411 16.55 20.07 -24.24
C ARG A 411 15.25 20.71 -24.76
N PRO A 412 15.30 21.55 -25.82
CA PRO A 412 14.08 22.00 -26.47
C PRO A 412 13.34 20.79 -27.06
N ALA A 413 12.03 20.68 -26.76
CA ALA A 413 11.16 19.70 -27.39
C ALA A 413 10.90 20.12 -28.84
N GLY A 414 11.78 19.69 -29.75
CA GLY A 414 11.79 20.11 -31.14
C GLY A 414 13.04 19.61 -31.85
N ASP A 415 13.05 18.29 -32.11
CA ASP A 415 13.72 17.56 -33.21
C ASP A 415 13.72 16.08 -32.83
N SER A 416 12.52 15.48 -32.87
CA SER A 416 12.35 14.02 -32.90
C SER A 416 12.26 13.62 -34.36
N ASP A 417 13.26 12.86 -34.83
CA ASP A 417 13.36 12.46 -36.24
C ASP A 417 12.07 11.83 -36.76
N ALA A 418 11.60 12.35 -37.89
CA ALA A 418 10.51 11.78 -38.65
C ALA A 418 11.09 10.79 -39.68
N ASP A 419 11.25 9.54 -39.27
CA ASP A 419 11.24 8.39 -40.20
C ASP A 419 10.38 7.30 -39.54
N GLY A 420 9.35 6.86 -40.27
CA GLY A 420 8.29 6.02 -39.71
C GLY A 420 8.34 4.57 -40.19
N GLU A 421 8.02 3.66 -39.28
CA GLU A 421 7.44 2.35 -39.61
C GLU A 421 6.23 2.15 -38.69
N GLY A 422 5.07 1.82 -39.25
CA GLY A 422 3.79 2.09 -38.58
C GLY A 422 3.23 0.98 -37.69
N ALA A 423 2.53 1.37 -36.63
CA ALA A 423 1.49 0.57 -35.98
C ALA A 423 0.39 1.49 -35.41
N ALA A 424 -0.88 1.17 -35.71
CA ALA A 424 -2.06 1.94 -35.30
C ALA A 424 -2.50 1.63 -33.85
N PRO A 425 -3.36 2.45 -33.20
CA PRO A 425 -3.40 2.54 -31.75
C PRO A 425 -4.28 1.50 -31.04
N GLY A 426 -3.86 1.13 -29.82
CA GLY A 426 -4.61 0.31 -28.87
C GLY A 426 -4.76 1.00 -27.51
N ALA A 427 -5.91 0.76 -26.86
CA ALA A 427 -6.44 1.35 -25.63
C ALA A 427 -5.50 1.36 -24.39
N PRO A 428 -5.77 2.19 -23.35
CA PRO A 428 -4.82 2.45 -22.26
C PRO A 428 -4.80 1.34 -21.20
N ALA A 429 -3.63 1.11 -20.60
CA ALA A 429 -3.44 0.22 -19.47
C ALA A 429 -2.85 0.95 -18.25
N THR A 430 -3.49 0.69 -17.12
CA THR A 430 -3.20 1.10 -15.75
C THR A 430 -1.77 0.84 -15.24
N ALA A 431 -1.28 1.83 -14.49
CA ALA A 431 -0.35 1.79 -13.34
C ALA A 431 0.23 0.46 -12.83
N GLU A 432 1.52 0.47 -12.47
CA GLU A 432 2.04 -0.04 -11.17
C GLU A 432 3.36 0.67 -10.80
N ARG A 433 3.43 1.28 -9.60
CA ARG A 433 4.17 0.84 -8.39
C ARG A 433 5.71 0.87 -8.48
N VAL A 434 6.29 1.75 -7.66
CA VAL A 434 7.71 1.73 -7.28
C VAL A 434 7.91 0.76 -6.12
N SER A 435 8.68 -0.31 -6.34
CA SER A 435 9.30 -1.09 -5.27
C SER A 435 10.73 -0.61 -5.10
N ALA A 436 11.13 -0.26 -3.87
CA ALA A 436 12.49 0.14 -3.53
C ALA A 436 13.14 -0.95 -2.66
N GLU A 437 14.31 -1.44 -3.07
CA GLU A 437 15.04 -2.46 -2.31
C GLU A 437 16.56 -2.17 -2.28
N GLY A 438 17.01 -1.78 -1.08
CA GLY A 438 18.33 -2.05 -0.46
C GLY A 438 19.65 -1.86 -1.22
N ARG A 439 20.54 -1.02 -0.65
CA ARG A 439 21.97 -1.34 -0.43
C ARG A 439 22.60 -0.40 0.63
N PRO A 440 23.80 -0.68 1.20
CA PRO A 440 23.88 -1.02 2.63
C PRO A 440 24.76 -0.06 3.47
N ALA A 441 24.81 -0.34 4.78
CA ALA A 441 25.56 0.42 5.79
C ALA A 441 27.07 0.09 5.86
N THR A 442 27.85 1.03 6.39
CA THR A 442 29.16 0.81 7.04
C THR A 442 29.34 1.80 8.20
N ASP A 443 29.38 1.26 9.42
CA ASP A 443 30.20 1.57 10.62
C ASP A 443 30.68 3.01 10.94
N GLY A 444 30.58 3.38 12.23
CA GLY A 444 31.11 4.65 12.76
C GLY A 444 30.83 4.91 14.25
N GLU A 445 31.44 4.11 15.12
CA GLU A 445 31.74 4.29 16.57
C GLU A 445 30.94 5.30 17.44
N LEU A 446 30.42 4.80 18.57
CA LEU A 446 29.89 5.62 19.68
C LEU A 446 31.01 6.09 20.63
N ALA A 447 31.03 7.38 20.97
CA ALA A 447 31.67 7.87 22.20
C ALA A 447 30.77 8.90 22.88
N ARG A 448 30.43 8.67 24.15
CA ARG A 448 29.83 9.65 25.08
C ARG A 448 30.89 10.06 26.08
N ASP A 449 30.85 11.31 26.55
CA ASP A 449 31.48 11.66 27.82
C ASP A 449 30.73 12.82 28.53
N GLU A 450 30.74 12.79 29.86
CA GLU A 450 29.97 13.64 30.79
C GLU A 450 30.82 13.80 32.07
N THR A 451 30.96 14.94 32.75
CA THR A 451 30.10 16.13 32.92
C THR A 451 31.04 17.34 33.27
N PRO A 452 30.86 18.24 34.28
CA PRO A 452 29.69 19.00 34.77
C PRO A 452 29.89 20.54 34.87
N ALA A 453 28.76 21.22 35.14
CA ALA A 453 28.50 22.56 35.69
C ALA A 453 29.61 23.41 36.36
N ALA A 454 29.52 24.75 36.19
CA ALA A 454 29.08 25.69 37.26
C ALA A 454 28.97 27.19 36.82
N ASP A 455 27.82 27.79 37.13
CA ASP A 455 27.50 29.17 37.60
C ASP A 455 28.09 30.47 36.98
N GLY A 456 27.26 31.54 36.92
CA GLY A 456 27.66 32.93 36.59
C GLY A 456 26.76 33.67 35.58
N GLY A 457 25.96 34.64 36.04
CA GLY A 457 25.13 35.54 35.20
C GLY A 457 25.82 36.87 34.81
N PRO A 458 25.07 37.96 34.54
CA PRO A 458 24.41 38.20 33.25
C PRO A 458 24.75 39.57 32.61
N ALA A 459 24.75 39.69 31.27
CA ALA A 459 24.76 41.00 30.58
C ALA A 459 24.37 40.94 29.08
N ALA A 460 23.50 41.88 28.66
CA ALA A 460 23.36 42.47 27.32
C ALA A 460 23.09 41.52 26.09
N ASN A 461 22.53 41.95 24.96
CA ASN A 461 22.12 43.28 24.53
C ASN A 461 20.92 43.18 23.55
N SER A 462 19.89 44.02 23.71
CA SER A 462 18.74 44.07 22.80
C SER A 462 18.59 45.46 22.19
N ALA A 463 19.19 45.68 21.01
CA ALA A 463 18.99 46.89 20.22
C ALA A 463 19.42 46.71 18.77
N PHE A 464 18.47 46.65 17.83
CA PHE A 464 18.64 47.21 16.48
C PHE A 464 17.28 47.41 15.79
N TRP A 465 17.18 48.46 14.97
CA TRP A 465 16.01 48.91 14.19
C TRP A 465 14.89 49.69 14.92
N ALA A 466 15.14 50.99 15.07
CA ALA A 466 14.12 52.04 15.07
C ALA A 466 14.56 53.19 14.12
N GLU A 467 13.66 54.15 13.91
CA GLU A 467 13.70 55.39 13.11
C GLU A 467 13.41 55.35 11.59
N ARG A 468 12.17 55.75 11.27
CA ARG A 468 11.85 56.64 10.12
C ARG A 468 10.71 57.59 10.52
N GLU A 469 11.02 58.89 10.59
CA GLU A 469 10.05 59.95 10.93
C GLU A 469 9.06 60.26 9.79
N PRO A 470 7.86 60.77 10.12
CA PRO A 470 7.04 61.58 9.23
C PRO A 470 7.11 63.09 9.59
N ARG A 471 7.14 63.96 8.58
CA ARG A 471 7.08 65.43 8.75
C ARG A 471 5.67 65.92 9.11
N GLN A 472 5.59 66.95 9.94
CA GLN A 472 4.39 67.79 10.14
C GLN A 472 4.48 69.09 9.30
N PRO A 473 3.33 69.73 8.97
CA PRO A 473 3.29 71.03 8.30
C PRO A 473 3.35 72.21 9.29
N ALA A 474 3.73 73.39 8.80
CA ALA A 474 3.82 74.63 9.57
C ALA A 474 2.44 75.29 9.79
N ALA A 475 2.33 76.07 10.87
CA ALA A 475 1.28 77.05 11.11
C ALA A 475 1.93 78.39 11.47
N ASP A 476 1.30 79.49 11.07
CA ASP A 476 1.91 80.82 11.01
C ASP A 476 2.05 81.54 12.36
N ASP A 477 2.95 82.52 12.38
CA ASP A 477 3.40 83.31 13.53
C ASP A 477 2.65 84.65 13.62
N GLU A 478 1.94 84.91 14.73
CA GLU A 478 1.36 86.22 15.06
C GLU A 478 2.22 86.94 16.11
N GLY A 479 2.96 87.96 15.68
CA GLY A 479 3.67 88.90 16.55
C GLY A 479 3.07 90.33 16.43
N PRO A 480 2.70 91.01 17.53
CA PRO A 480 2.04 92.32 17.47
C PRO A 480 3.02 93.51 17.48
N GLY A 481 2.63 94.63 16.86
CA GLY A 481 3.36 95.91 16.90
C GLY A 481 2.53 97.10 16.39
N GLU A 482 2.35 98.12 17.24
CA GLU A 482 1.42 99.26 17.08
C GLU A 482 1.86 100.39 16.12
N ASN A 483 0.90 101.30 15.88
CA ASN A 483 1.01 102.74 15.55
C ASN A 483 1.19 103.19 14.08
N ALA A 484 0.06 103.53 13.44
CA ALA A 484 -0.24 104.90 12.97
C ALA A 484 -1.74 105.04 12.62
#